data_AF-A0A6V6ZMY4-F1
#
_entry.id   AF-A0A6V6ZMY4-F1
#
_cell.length_a   1.000
_cell.length_b   1.000
_cell.length_c   1.000
_cell.angle_alpha   90.00
_cell.angle_beta   90.00
_cell.angle_gamma   90.00
#
_symmetry.space_group_name_H-M   'P 1'
#
loop_
_entity.id
_entity.type
_entity.pdbx_description
1 polymer ?
#
loop_
_entity_poly.entity_id
_entity_poly.type
_entity_poly.pdbx_seq_one_letter_code
_entity_poly.pdbx_strand_id
1 'polypeptide(L)'
;MNSSISDEALARLPFWVTAPGETDGFLIVVGISLIAVLLGFGALYFTVQAIPDRMAAGAHKVQMQLVGVLGLISLFTLNNAFWIAAILIAAVPLHEILPLETKTDLREHTDA
;
A
#
# COMPACT_ATOMS: atom_id res chain seq x y z
N MET A 1 -1.43 -52.27 -8.99
CA MET A 1 -2.81 -52.02 -8.54
C MET A 1 -3.40 -50.96 -9.46
N ASN A 2 -4.10 -51.37 -10.53
CA ASN A 2 -4.86 -50.42 -11.35
C ASN A 2 -6.26 -50.34 -10.74
N SER A 3 -6.47 -49.42 -9.82
CA SER A 3 -7.80 -49.10 -9.33
C SER A 3 -8.54 -48.32 -10.41
N SER A 4 -9.16 -49.04 -11.35
CA SER A 4 -10.14 -48.48 -12.28
C SER A 4 -11.27 -47.86 -11.46
N ILE A 5 -11.40 -46.54 -11.49
CA ILE A 5 -12.54 -45.85 -10.90
C ILE A 5 -13.79 -46.31 -11.66
N SER A 6 -14.84 -46.73 -10.94
CA SER A 6 -16.10 -47.14 -11.57
C SER A 6 -16.83 -45.94 -12.16
N ASP A 7 -17.52 -46.13 -13.29
CA ASP A 7 -18.29 -45.06 -13.94
C ASP A 7 -19.36 -44.46 -13.02
N GLU A 8 -19.94 -45.28 -12.13
CA GLU A 8 -20.89 -44.85 -11.10
C GLU A 8 -20.26 -43.90 -10.07
N ALA A 9 -18.97 -44.10 -9.76
CA ALA A 9 -18.22 -43.21 -8.87
C ALA A 9 -17.90 -41.88 -9.55
N LEU A 10 -17.58 -41.88 -10.85
CA LEU A 10 -17.40 -40.65 -11.64
C LEU A 10 -18.72 -39.88 -11.78
N ALA A 11 -19.83 -40.57 -12.01
CA ALA A 11 -21.17 -39.96 -12.14
C ALA A 11 -21.66 -39.30 -10.84
N ARG A 12 -21.09 -39.66 -9.69
CA ARG A 12 -21.42 -39.10 -8.38
C ARG A 12 -20.49 -37.97 -7.94
N LEU A 13 -19.52 -37.61 -8.78
CA LEU A 13 -18.66 -36.46 -8.53
C LEU A 13 -19.47 -35.16 -8.59
N PRO A 14 -19.21 -34.22 -7.67
CA PRO A 14 -19.76 -32.88 -7.78
C PRO A 14 -19.37 -32.23 -9.10
N PHE A 15 -20.20 -31.33 -9.61
CA PHE A 15 -19.96 -30.70 -10.92
C PHE A 15 -18.65 -29.90 -11.00
N TRP A 16 -18.04 -29.54 -9.86
CA TRP A 16 -16.80 -28.78 -9.76
C TRP A 16 -15.55 -29.65 -9.59
N VAL A 17 -15.68 -30.98 -9.55
CA VAL A 17 -14.55 -31.91 -9.45
C VAL A 17 -14.32 -32.57 -10.80
N THR A 18 -13.13 -32.36 -11.37
CA THR A 18 -12.74 -32.92 -12.66
C THR A 18 -12.25 -34.36 -12.53
N ALA A 19 -12.53 -35.20 -13.53
CA ALA A 19 -12.10 -36.59 -13.56
C ALA A 19 -10.57 -36.71 -13.75
N PRO A 20 -9.95 -37.84 -13.35
CA PRO A 20 -8.51 -38.04 -13.51
C PRO A 20 -8.09 -37.98 -14.99
N GLY A 21 -7.07 -37.17 -15.30
CA GLY A 21 -6.54 -37.02 -16.66
C GLY A 21 -7.15 -35.88 -17.46
N GLU A 22 -8.16 -35.20 -16.93
CA GLU A 22 -8.75 -33.99 -17.50
C GLU A 22 -8.26 -32.72 -16.78
N THR A 23 -8.39 -31.57 -17.44
CA THR A 23 -7.96 -30.27 -16.90
C THR A 23 -8.94 -29.76 -15.86
N ASP A 24 -8.47 -29.55 -14.63
CA ASP A 24 -9.27 -28.99 -13.54
C ASP A 24 -9.57 -27.49 -13.76
N GLY A 25 -10.80 -27.20 -14.19
CA GLY A 25 -11.26 -25.83 -14.42
C GLY A 25 -11.40 -25.01 -13.14
N PHE A 26 -11.73 -25.64 -12.01
CA PHE A 26 -11.85 -24.95 -10.73
C PHE A 26 -10.47 -24.52 -10.21
N LEU A 27 -9.46 -25.38 -10.37
CA LEU A 27 -8.07 -25.03 -10.09
C LEU A 27 -7.62 -23.79 -10.88
N ILE A 28 -7.98 -23.71 -12.17
CA ILE A 28 -7.66 -22.55 -13.01
C ILE A 28 -8.35 -21.29 -12.49
N VAL A 29 -9.65 -21.36 -12.19
CA VAL A 29 -10.41 -20.21 -11.65
C VAL A 29 -9.82 -19.73 -10.33
N VAL A 30 -9.51 -20.65 -9.41
CA VAL A 30 -8.86 -20.32 -8.13
C VAL A 30 -7.50 -19.68 -8.39
N GLY A 31 -6.68 -20.24 -9.28
CA GLY A 31 -5.36 -19.68 -9.64
C GLY A 31 -5.45 -18.25 -10.17
N ILE A 32 -6.36 -17.98 -11.11
CA ILE A 32 -6.61 -16.63 -11.65
C ILE A 32 -7.12 -15.70 -10.54
N SER A 33 -8.05 -16.16 -9.71
CA SER A 33 -8.60 -15.36 -8.62
C SER A 33 -7.52 -14.97 -7.60
N LEU A 34 -6.59 -15.89 -7.28
CA LEU A 34 -5.48 -15.63 -6.37
C LEU A 34 -4.57 -14.54 -6.93
N ILE A 35 -4.24 -14.61 -8.22
CA ILE A 35 -3.43 -13.58 -8.89
C ILE A 35 -4.16 -12.24 -8.87
N ALA A 36 -5.45 -12.21 -9.22
CA ALA A 36 -6.24 -10.99 -9.23
C ALA A 36 -6.34 -10.34 -7.83
N VAL A 37 -6.57 -11.16 -6.79
CA VAL A 37 -6.60 -10.72 -5.40
C VAL A 37 -5.23 -10.19 -4.98
N LEU A 38 -4.14 -10.91 -5.26
CA LEU A 38 -2.79 -10.47 -4.90
C LEU A 38 -2.44 -9.13 -5.55
N LEU A 39 -2.70 -8.99 -6.85
CA LEU A 39 -2.45 -7.73 -7.57
C LEU A 39 -3.38 -6.61 -7.10
N GLY A 40 -4.65 -6.92 -6.84
CA GLY A 40 -5.63 -5.96 -6.35
C GLY A 40 -5.27 -5.41 -4.97
N PHE A 41 -4.97 -6.30 -4.01
CA PHE A 41 -4.52 -5.88 -2.67
C PHE A 41 -3.15 -5.22 -2.71
N GLY A 42 -2.23 -5.68 -3.56
CA GLY A 42 -0.94 -5.00 -3.75
C GLY A 42 -1.12 -3.56 -4.26
N ALA A 43 -1.96 -3.36 -5.28
CA ALA A 43 -2.27 -2.04 -5.80
C ALA A 43 -2.98 -1.16 -4.75
N LEU A 44 -3.93 -1.72 -4.00
CA LEU A 44 -4.60 -1.03 -2.90
C LEU A 44 -3.60 -0.58 -1.84
N TYR A 45 -2.72 -1.48 -1.41
CA TYR A 45 -1.71 -1.22 -0.39
C TYR A 45 -0.77 -0.09 -0.82
N PHE A 46 -0.24 -0.13 -2.05
CA PHE A 46 0.59 0.97 -2.56
C PHE A 46 -0.19 2.29 -2.69
N THR A 47 -1.47 2.23 -3.05
CA THR A 47 -2.32 3.43 -3.15
C THR A 47 -2.52 4.08 -1.78
N VAL A 48 -2.85 3.28 -0.76
CA VAL A 48 -3.02 3.76 0.62
C VAL A 48 -1.69 4.29 1.18
N GLN A 49 -0.58 3.62 0.87
CA GLN A 49 0.74 4.04 1.30
C GLN A 49 1.19 5.38 0.70
N ALA A 50 0.67 5.74 -0.48
CA ALA A 50 0.96 7.02 -1.14
C ALA A 50 0.10 8.20 -0.63
N ILE A 51 -0.87 7.96 0.25
CA ILE A 51 -1.73 9.02 0.82
C ILE A 51 -0.93 10.08 1.61
N PRO A 52 0.00 9.73 2.52
CA PRO A 52 0.75 10.71 3.30
C PRO A 52 1.54 11.66 2.41
N ASP A 53 2.16 11.15 1.33
CA ASP A 53 2.92 11.93 0.36
C ASP A 53 2.03 12.96 -0.37
N ARG A 54 0.83 12.53 -0.81
CA ARG A 54 -0.16 13.42 -1.44
C ARG A 54 -0.70 14.48 -0.48
N MET A 55 -0.86 14.17 0.80
CA MET A 55 -1.28 15.13 1.82
C MET A 55 -0.20 16.18 2.10
N ALA A 56 1.08 15.79 2.05
CA ALA A 56 2.19 16.70 2.27
C ALA A 56 2.57 17.54 1.04
N ALA A 57 2.07 17.23 -0.16
CA ALA A 57 2.41 17.91 -1.41
C ALA A 57 2.08 19.43 -1.43
N GLY A 58 1.22 19.91 -0.53
CA GLY A 58 0.94 21.34 -0.32
C GLY A 58 1.76 22.02 0.78
N ALA A 59 2.66 21.28 1.45
CA ALA A 59 3.40 21.73 2.62
C ALA A 59 4.85 22.17 2.29
N HIS A 60 5.53 22.75 3.28
CA HIS A 60 6.92 23.19 3.16
C HIS A 60 7.88 22.03 2.82
N LYS A 61 8.97 22.33 2.12
CA LYS A 61 9.92 21.33 1.56
C LYS A 61 10.42 20.30 2.57
N VAL A 62 10.62 20.71 3.83
CA VAL A 62 11.09 19.85 4.93
C VAL A 62 10.00 18.89 5.42
N GLN A 63 8.74 19.33 5.47
CA GLN A 63 7.61 18.48 5.90
C GLN A 63 7.34 17.37 4.89
N MET A 64 7.42 17.69 3.58
CA MET A 64 7.35 16.68 2.51
C MET A 64 8.44 15.61 2.66
N GLN A 65 9.69 16.00 2.90
CA GLN A 65 10.79 15.05 3.07
C GLN A 65 10.58 14.15 4.28
N LEU A 66 10.14 14.71 5.41
CA LEU A 66 9.92 13.95 6.63
C LEU A 66 8.78 12.93 6.45
N VAL A 67 7.65 13.38 5.90
CA VAL A 67 6.49 12.53 5.60
C VAL A 67 6.85 11.42 4.60
N GLY A 68 7.61 11.75 3.55
CA GLY A 68 8.09 10.78 2.56
C GLY A 68 9.02 9.72 3.16
N VAL A 69 9.96 10.11 4.04
CA VAL A 69 10.87 9.17 4.72
C VAL A 69 10.09 8.25 5.68
N LEU A 70 9.13 8.77 6.46
CA LEU A 70 8.28 7.93 7.31
C LEU A 70 7.44 6.94 6.49
N GLY A 71 6.88 7.39 5.37
CA GLY A 71 6.16 6.53 4.44
C GLY A 71 7.02 5.41 3.85
N LEU A 72 8.29 5.71 3.51
CA LEU A 72 9.25 4.73 3.01
C LEU A 72 9.66 3.71 4.09
N ILE A 73 9.91 4.16 5.32
CA ILE A 73 10.23 3.27 6.44
C ILE A 73 9.04 2.33 6.74
N SER A 74 7.82 2.86 6.71
CA SER A 74 6.62 2.05 6.87
C SER A 74 6.50 0.96 5.79
N LEU A 75 6.90 1.24 4.56
CA LEU A 75 6.89 0.26 3.47
C LEU A 75 7.97 -0.81 3.68
N PHE A 76 9.17 -0.41 4.08
CA PHE A 76 10.30 -1.32 4.29
C PHE A 76 10.10 -2.22 5.52
N THR A 77 9.57 -1.68 6.62
CA THR A 77 9.35 -2.42 7.87
C THR A 77 7.99 -3.13 7.91
N LEU A 78 7.07 -2.79 7.01
CA LEU A 78 5.65 -3.21 7.07
C LEU A 78 4.98 -2.88 8.42
N ASN A 79 5.38 -1.78 9.04
CA ASN A 79 4.81 -1.33 10.31
C ASN A 79 3.93 -0.09 10.11
N ASN A 80 2.62 -0.27 10.32
CA ASN A 80 1.59 0.76 10.13
C ASN A 80 1.75 1.96 11.07
N ALA A 81 2.47 1.83 12.19
CA ALA A 81 2.69 2.94 13.12
C ALA A 81 3.41 4.11 12.46
N PHE A 82 4.36 3.84 11.56
CA PHE A 82 5.09 4.88 10.83
C PHE A 82 4.21 5.57 9.79
N TRP A 83 3.32 4.84 9.11
CA TRP A 83 2.34 5.43 8.19
C TRP A 83 1.34 6.33 8.91
N ILE A 84 0.83 5.89 10.07
CA ILE A 84 -0.05 6.72 10.92
C ILE A 84 0.69 7.98 11.39
N ALA A 85 1.93 7.86 11.84
CA ALA A 85 2.75 9.01 12.21
C ALA A 85 2.97 9.98 11.03
N ALA A 86 3.19 9.46 9.81
CA ALA A 86 3.31 10.28 8.61
C ALA A 86 2.03 11.09 8.33
N ILE A 87 0.84 10.48 8.50
CA ILE A 87 -0.45 11.18 8.36
C ILE A 87 -0.62 12.24 9.44
N LEU A 88 -0.32 11.92 10.69
CA LEU A 88 -0.44 12.87 11.80
C LEU A 88 0.47 14.09 11.58
N ILE A 89 1.70 13.87 11.08
CA ILE A 89 2.64 14.94 10.74
C ILE A 89 2.20 15.70 9.49
N ALA A 90 1.63 15.03 8.49
CA ALA A 90 1.11 15.70 7.28
C ALA A 90 -0.12 16.57 7.60
N ALA A 91 -0.95 16.17 8.57
CA ALA A 91 -2.16 16.89 8.96
C ALA A 91 -1.89 18.18 9.74
N VAL A 92 -0.76 18.27 10.45
CA VAL A 92 -0.38 19.46 11.23
C VAL A 92 0.74 20.22 10.49
N PRO A 93 0.49 21.42 9.94
CA PRO A 93 1.52 22.21 9.27
C PRO A 93 2.57 22.69 10.27
N LEU A 94 3.71 21.99 10.33
CA LEU A 94 4.82 22.30 11.25
C LEU A 94 5.39 23.72 11.04
N HIS A 95 5.21 24.32 9.85
CA HIS A 95 5.66 25.67 9.55
C HIS A 95 4.89 26.77 10.31
N GLU A 96 3.66 26.50 10.78
CA GLU A 96 2.90 27.47 11.59
C GLU A 96 3.38 27.51 13.04
N ILE A 97 4.01 26.42 13.51
CA ILE A 97 4.41 26.24 14.92
C ILE A 97 5.85 26.71 15.16
N LEU A 98 6.71 26.62 14.15
CA LEU A 98 8.06 27.20 14.15
C LEU A 98 8.15 28.28 13.06
N PRO A 99 7.67 29.50 13.33
CA PRO A 99 8.08 30.65 12.53
C PRO A 99 9.58 30.83 12.73
N LEU A 100 10.37 30.40 11.74
CA LEU A 100 11.72 30.91 11.60
C LEU A 100 11.55 32.38 11.23
N GLU A 101 11.58 33.27 12.23
CA GLU A 101 11.82 34.69 12.00
C GLU A 101 13.14 34.81 11.23
N THR A 102 13.06 34.80 9.91
CA THR A 102 14.08 35.43 9.08
C THR A 102 13.72 36.90 9.07
N LYS A 103 13.94 37.55 10.22
CA LYS A 103 13.92 39.00 10.31
C LYS A 103 15.06 39.48 9.43
N THR A 104 14.69 39.81 8.19
CA THR A 104 15.47 40.55 7.20
C THR A 104 15.58 42.01 7.67
N ASP A 105 15.98 42.22 8.92
CA ASP A 105 15.85 43.50 9.61
C ASP A 105 17.14 43.91 10.34
N LEU A 106 18.27 43.49 9.80
CA LEU A 106 19.58 44.11 10.08
C LEU A 106 20.02 45.01 8.93
N ARG A 107 19.08 45.45 8.07
CA ARG A 107 19.34 46.37 6.96
C ARG A 107 18.85 47.80 7.20
N GLU A 108 18.19 48.09 8.31
CA GLU A 108 17.71 49.46 8.62
C GLU A 108 18.66 50.26 9.55
N HIS A 109 19.76 49.68 10.05
CA HIS A 109 20.70 50.38 10.95
C HIS A 109 22.00 50.88 10.29
N THR A 110 22.07 50.87 8.96
CA THR A 110 23.20 51.44 8.18
C THR A 110 22.87 52.82 7.59
N ASP A 111 21.74 53.45 7.93
CA ASP A 111 21.41 54.80 7.45
C ASP A 111 20.82 55.68 8.58
N ALA A 112 21.63 56.04 9.60
CA ALA A 112 21.36 57.16 10.50
C ALA A 112 22.65 57.76 11.07
#